data_AF-A0A7K6RDS2-F1
#
_entry.id   AF-A0A7K6RDS2-F1
#
_cell.length_a   1.000
_cell.length_b   1.000
_cell.length_c   1.000
_cell.angle_alpha   90.00
_cell.angle_beta   90.00
_cell.angle_gamma   90.00
#
_symmetry.space_group_name_H-M   'P 1'
#
loop_
_entity.id
_entity.type
_entity.pdbx_description
1 polymer ?
#
loop_
_entity_poly.entity_id
_entity_poly.type
_entity_poly.pdbx_seq_one_letter_code
_entity_poly.pdbx_strand_id
1 'polypeptide(L)' 'MLNRIIRLQAVFEIISNKMATAFELVAQQLSNASAMAYQNCLALDYLLAEEGGVCGKF' A
#
# COMPACT_ATOMS: atom_id res chain seq x y z
N MET A 1 -38.01 12.69 -16.13
CA MET A 1 -37.29 11.59 -15.43
C MET A 1 -35.97 11.25 -16.11
N LEU A 2 -35.97 10.85 -17.39
CA LEU A 2 -34.78 10.39 -18.14
C LEU A 2 -33.56 11.33 -18.08
N ASN A 3 -33.75 12.64 -18.28
CA ASN A 3 -32.67 13.63 -18.23
C ASN A 3 -31.95 13.65 -16.85
N ARG A 4 -32.69 13.47 -15.75
CA ARG A 4 -32.09 13.40 -14.40
C ARG A 4 -31.24 12.13 -14.23
N ILE A 5 -31.70 11.02 -14.79
CA ILE A 5 -30.98 9.73 -14.74
C ILE A 5 -29.67 9.81 -15.55
N ILE A 6 -29.71 10.36 -16.77
CA ILE A 6 -28.52 10.51 -17.62
C ILE A 6 -27.47 11.40 -16.93
N ARG A 7 -27.90 12.51 -16.32
CA ARG A 7 -26.99 13.40 -15.58
C ARG A 7 -26.38 12.71 -14.36
N LEU A 8 -27.17 11.91 -13.63
CA LEU A 8 -26.68 11.15 -12.49
C LEU A 8 -25.66 10.09 -12.91
N GLN A 9 -25.92 9.39 -14.02
CA GLN A 9 -25.02 8.38 -14.58
C GLN A 9 -23.68 9.00 -14.99
N ALA A 10 -23.69 10.16 -15.65
CA ALA A 10 -22.47 10.87 -16.01
C ALA A 10 -21.65 11.30 -14.78
N VAL A 11 -22.31 11.79 -13.72
CA VAL A 11 -21.63 12.14 -12.46
C VAL A 11 -21.04 10.90 -11.78
N PHE A 12 -21.80 9.79 -11.78
CA PHE A 12 -21.33 8.53 -11.21
C PHE A 12 -20.09 8.01 -11.95
N GLU A 13 -20.10 8.02 -13.28
CA GLU A 13 -18.97 7.59 -14.11
C GLU A 13 -17.71 8.43 -13.83
N ILE A 14 -17.85 9.76 -13.70
CA ILE A 14 -16.74 10.64 -13.34
C ILE A 14 -16.17 10.29 -11.96
N ILE A 15 -17.03 10.06 -10.97
CA ILE A 15 -16.60 9.73 -9.60
C ILE A 15 -15.92 8.36 -9.58
N SER A 16 -16.51 7.35 -10.20
CA SER A 16 -15.94 6.00 -10.26
C SER A 16 -14.58 5.97 -10.96
N ASN A 17 -14.41 6.71 -12.06
CA ASN A 17 -13.12 6.79 -12.74
C ASN A 17 -12.04 7.45 -11.85
N LYS A 18 -12.38 8.58 -11.20
CA LYS A 18 -11.45 9.24 -10.24
C LYS A 18 -11.12 8.33 -9.05
N MET A 19 -12.10 7.60 -8.56
CA MET A 19 -11.92 6.66 -7.44
C MET A 19 -11.01 5.50 -7.84
N ALA A 20 -11.15 4.97 -9.06
CA ALA A 20 -10.27 3.93 -9.58
C ALA A 20 -8.80 4.40 -9.64
N THR A 21 -8.55 5.61 -10.16
CA THR A 21 -7.20 6.18 -10.16
C THR A 21 -6.64 6.37 -8.75
N ALA A 22 -7.46 6.87 -7.82
CA ALA A 22 -7.03 7.06 -6.43
C ALA A 22 -6.71 5.72 -5.75
N PHE A 23 -7.51 4.69 -5.99
CA PHE A 23 -7.27 3.35 -5.45
C PHE A 23 -6.03 2.69 -6.03
N GLU A 24 -5.74 2.88 -7.31
CA GLU A 24 -4.50 2.41 -7.92
C GLU A 24 -3.27 3.00 -7.22
N LEU A 25 -3.27 4.32 -6.96
CA LEU A 25 -2.19 4.98 -6.22
C LEU A 25 -2.03 4.45 -4.80
N VAL A 26 -3.14 4.22 -4.09
CA VAL A 26 -3.12 3.65 -2.73
C VAL A 26 -2.59 2.21 -2.76
N ALA A 27 -2.99 1.40 -3.74
CA ALA A 27 -2.53 0.03 -3.89
C ALA A 27 -1.01 -0.03 -4.14
N GLN A 28 -0.49 0.85 -5.00
CA GLN A 28 0.94 0.99 -5.25
C GLN A 28 1.69 1.40 -3.99
N GLN A 29 1.18 2.40 -3.25
CA GLN A 29 1.80 2.85 -2.01
C GLN A 29 1.83 1.74 -0.95
N LEU A 30 0.73 0.99 -0.80
CA LEU A 30 0.63 -0.12 0.13
C LEU A 30 1.60 -1.26 -0.24
N SER A 31 1.72 -1.57 -1.54
CA SER A 31 2.67 -2.57 -2.03
C SER A 31 4.12 -2.16 -1.71
N ASN A 32 4.48 -0.90 -1.99
CA ASN A 32 5.81 -0.36 -1.69
C ASN A 32 6.10 -0.38 -0.19
N ALA A 33 5.14 0.05 0.64
CA ALA A 33 5.29 0.03 2.10
C ALA A 33 5.49 -1.40 2.63
N SER A 34 4.74 -2.37 2.09
CA SER A 34 4.86 -3.78 2.46
C SER A 34 6.23 -4.34 2.08
N ALA A 35 6.74 -4.00 0.88
CA ALA A 35 8.07 -4.42 0.43
C ALA A 35 9.18 -3.82 1.31
N MET A 36 9.08 -2.53 1.68
CA MET A 36 10.04 -1.90 2.59
C MET A 36 10.00 -2.54 3.99
N ALA A 37 8.80 -2.80 4.53
CA ALA A 37 8.67 -3.48 5.81
C ALA A 37 9.29 -4.88 5.78
N TYR A 38 9.06 -5.63 4.69
CA TYR A 38 9.68 -6.95 4.51
C TYR A 38 11.20 -6.88 4.44
N GLN A 39 11.76 -5.91 3.71
CA GLN A 39 13.22 -5.70 3.67
C GLN A 39 13.78 -5.35 5.05
N ASN A 40 13.09 -4.51 5.82
CA ASN A 40 13.49 -4.18 7.19
C ASN A 40 13.49 -5.43 8.09
N CYS A 41 12.48 -6.31 7.96
CA CYS A 41 12.46 -7.57 8.70
C CYS A 41 13.67 -8.44 8.36
N LEU A 42 13.98 -8.62 7.08
CA LEU A 42 15.16 -9.40 6.66
C LEU A 42 16.47 -8.81 7.21
N ALA A 43 16.63 -7.48 7.13
CA ALA A 43 17.82 -6.81 7.66
C ALA A 43 17.91 -6.95 9.19
N LEU A 44 16.78 -6.84 9.88
CA LEU A 44 16.72 -7.01 11.33
C LEU A 44 17.04 -8.45 11.73
N ASP A 45 16.50 -9.45 11.04
CA ASP A 45 16.78 -10.87 11.29
C ASP A 45 18.26 -11.19 11.11
N TYR A 46 18.90 -10.62 10.08
CA TYR A 46 20.34 -10.73 9.87
C TYR A 46 21.13 -10.12 11.05
N LEU A 47 20.81 -8.88 11.43
CA LEU A 47 21.48 -8.21 12.56
C LEU A 47 21.27 -8.96 13.88
N LEU A 48 20.08 -9.52 14.11
CA LEU A 48 19.81 -10.30 15.32
C LEU A 48 20.56 -11.64 15.32
N ALA A 49 20.79 -12.26 14.16
CA ALA A 49 21.59 -13.47 14.06
C ALA A 49 23.08 -13.20 14.35
N GLU A 50 23.61 -12.07 13.90
CA GLU A 50 25.01 -11.69 14.13
C GLU A 50 25.25 -11.10 15.53
N GLU A 51 24.38 -10.20 15.98
CA GLU A 51 24.61 -9.31 17.13
C GLU A 51 23.51 -9.40 18.20
N GLY A 52 22.43 -10.18 17.97
CA GLY A 52 21.27 -10.27 18.85
C GLY A 52 21.43 -11.20 20.05
N GLY A 53 22.54 -11.94 20.14
CA GLY A 53 22.95 -12.63 21.36
C GLY A 53 23.52 -11.64 22.38
N VAL A 54 23.34 -11.90 23.67
CA VAL A 54 24.21 -11.27 24.70
C VAL A 54 25.63 -11.60 24.26
N CYS A 55 26.42 -10.59 23.89
CA CYS A 55 27.81 -10.72 23.49
C CYS A 55 28.51 -11.68 24.46
N GLY A 56 28.58 -12.95 24.07
CA GLY A 56 29.32 -13.99 24.76
C GLY A 56 30.76 -13.76 24.39
N LYS A 57 31.34 -12.65 24.88
CA LYS A 57 32.77 -12.44 24.79
C LYS A 57 33.44 -13.26 25.89
N PHE A 58 33.25 -14.58 25.85
CA PHE A 58 34.03 -15.68 26.46
C PHE A 58 33.58 -17.00 25.83
#